data_AF-V4NGM0-F1
#
_entry.id   AF-V4NGM0-F1
#
_cell.length_a   1.000
_cell.length_b   1.000
_cell.length_c   1.000
_cell.angle_alpha   90.00
_cell.angle_beta   90.00
_cell.angle_gamma   90.00
#
_symmetry.space_group_name_H-M   'P 1'
#
loop_
_entity.id
_entity.type
_entity.pdbx_description
1 polymer ?
#
loop_
_entity_poly.entity_id
_entity_poly.type
_entity_poly.pdbx_seq_one_letter_code
_entity_poly.pdbx_strand_id
1 'polypeptide(L)' 'MDESLEQQSQTLAQDQENEIVTEGSAVVHGEPSQDGSVPPKVDSEVEVLDEKVGKQIIKEGHGSKPSKYSTCF' A
#
# COMPACT_ATOMS: atom_id res chain seq x y z
N MET A 1 7.15 -40.01 33.07
CA MET A 1 5.97 -39.32 33.62
C MET A 1 6.45 -37.97 34.11
N ASP A 2 5.69 -36.92 33.79
CA ASP A 2 6.03 -35.48 33.78
C ASP A 2 6.80 -34.96 32.55
N GLU A 3 6.12 -34.96 31.40
CA GLU A 3 6.47 -34.19 30.18
C GLU A 3 5.21 -33.50 29.60
N SER A 4 4.24 -33.10 30.44
CA SER A 4 2.87 -32.81 29.94
C SER A 4 2.27 -31.44 30.28
N LEU A 5 2.97 -30.50 30.93
CA LEU A 5 2.31 -29.24 31.38
C LEU A 5 2.96 -27.91 31.00
N GLU A 6 4.10 -27.88 30.29
CA GLU A 6 4.71 -26.59 29.88
C GLU A 6 4.63 -26.27 28.38
N GLN A 7 4.09 -27.17 27.54
CA GLN A 7 3.97 -26.93 26.09
C GLN A 7 2.58 -26.49 25.61
N GLN A 8 1.63 -26.24 26.51
CA GLN A 8 0.24 -25.90 26.14
C GLN A 8 -0.08 -24.40 26.08
N SER A 9 0.91 -23.50 26.08
CA SER A 9 0.65 -22.06 25.97
C SER A 9 1.21 -21.39 24.71
N GLN A 10 1.80 -22.14 23.78
CA GLN A 10 2.45 -21.54 22.59
C GLN A 10 1.78 -21.87 21.25
N THR A 11 0.72 -22.68 21.21
CA THR A 11 0.09 -23.09 19.93
C THR A 11 -1.16 -22.29 19.52
N LEU A 12 -1.54 -21.23 20.26
CA LEU A 12 -2.78 -20.48 19.96
C LEU A 12 -2.57 -19.18 19.17
N ALA A 13 -1.37 -18.91 18.64
CA ALA A 13 -1.04 -17.63 18.00
C ALA A 13 -0.30 -17.78 16.66
N GLN A 14 -0.62 -18.79 15.85
CA GLN A 14 0.06 -18.99 14.56
C GLN A 14 -0.83 -19.25 13.35
N ASP A 15 -2.17 -19.16 13.46
CA ASP A 15 -3.05 -19.54 12.34
C ASP A 15 -4.06 -18.46 11.91
N GLN A 16 -3.83 -17.19 12.23
CA GLN A 16 -4.78 -16.10 11.88
C GLN A 16 -4.10 -14.77 11.50
N GLU A 17 -2.99 -14.82 10.75
CA GLU A 17 -2.36 -13.57 10.26
C GLU A 17 -1.92 -13.61 8.80
N ASN A 18 -2.33 -14.63 8.04
CA ASN A 18 -2.13 -14.68 6.59
C ASN A 18 -3.47 -14.79 5.85
N GLU A 19 -4.43 -13.95 6.21
CA GLU A 19 -5.59 -13.70 5.34
C GLU A 19 -5.10 -12.85 4.16
N ILE A 20 -4.78 -13.51 3.04
CA ILE A 20 -4.52 -12.83 1.77
C ILE A 20 -5.89 -12.32 1.27
N VAL A 21 -6.28 -11.14 1.73
CA VAL A 21 -7.46 -10.43 1.25
C VAL A 21 -7.19 -10.08 -0.21
N THR A 22 -7.76 -10.87 -1.12
CA THR A 22 -7.77 -10.56 -2.55
C THR A 22 -8.91 -9.59 -2.79
N GLU A 23 -8.76 -8.35 -2.32
CA GLU A 23 -9.71 -7.29 -2.62
C GLU A 23 -9.57 -6.91 -4.09
N GLY A 24 -10.68 -7.05 -4.83
CA GLY A 24 -10.71 -6.92 -6.28
C GLY A 24 -10.11 -5.60 -6.72
N SER A 25 -9.02 -5.67 -7.48
CA SER A 25 -8.43 -4.50 -8.11
C SER A 25 -9.42 -3.98 -9.15
N ALA A 26 -10.23 -3.00 -8.75
CA ALA A 26 -10.98 -2.19 -9.68
C ALA A 26 -9.97 -1.32 -10.44
N VAL A 27 -9.43 -1.88 -11.52
CA VAL A 27 -8.64 -1.13 -12.50
C VAL A 27 -9.58 -0.08 -13.09
N VAL A 28 -9.57 1.13 -12.51
CA VAL A 28 -10.05 2.31 -13.21
C VAL A 28 -9.10 2.52 -14.37
N HIS A 29 -9.60 2.27 -15.58
CA HIS A 29 -8.97 2.63 -16.84
C HIS A 29 -8.93 4.18 -16.96
N GLY A 30 -8.06 4.82 -16.17
CA GLY A 30 -7.64 6.20 -16.40
C GLY A 30 -6.59 6.20 -17.51
N GLU A 31 -6.88 6.91 -18.60
CA GLU A 31 -6.20 6.90 -19.90
C GLU A 31 -4.65 6.88 -19.84
N PRO A 32 -3.97 5.98 -20.59
CA PRO A 32 -2.52 5.94 -20.69
C PRO A 32 -1.96 6.69 -21.91
N SER A 33 -0.64 6.96 -21.85
CA SER A 33 0.26 7.46 -22.92
C SER A 33 0.04 8.88 -23.44
N GLN A 34 0.41 9.87 -22.63
CA GLN A 34 0.94 11.11 -23.22
C GLN A 34 2.38 10.83 -23.67
N ASP A 35 2.75 11.38 -24.83
CA ASP A 35 4.14 11.39 -25.32
C ASP A 35 5.07 11.67 -24.13
N GLY A 36 6.04 10.80 -23.87
CA GLY A 36 6.83 10.83 -22.63
C GLY A 36 7.64 12.12 -22.42
N SER A 37 7.58 13.05 -23.38
CA SER A 37 8.14 14.40 -23.29
C SER A 37 7.22 15.44 -22.66
N VAL A 38 5.90 15.21 -22.56
CA VAL A 38 4.94 16.19 -22.07
C VAL A 38 4.39 15.80 -20.69
N PRO A 39 4.32 16.74 -19.72
CA PRO A 39 3.70 16.46 -18.42
C PRO A 39 2.23 16.04 -18.54
N PRO A 40 1.78 15.04 -17.77
CA PRO A 40 0.39 14.58 -17.79
C PRO A 40 -0.59 15.69 -17.41
N LYS A 41 -1.65 15.85 -18.20
CA LYS A 41 -2.84 16.59 -17.75
C LYS A 41 -3.58 15.75 -16.70
N VAL A 42 -3.88 16.35 -15.56
CA VAL A 42 -4.59 15.68 -14.46
C VAL A 42 -5.59 16.66 -13.84
N ASP A 43 -6.84 16.22 -13.74
CA ASP A 43 -7.95 17.02 -13.20
C ASP A 43 -8.25 16.67 -11.73
N SER A 44 -7.48 15.76 -11.13
CA SER A 44 -7.58 15.37 -9.72
C SER A 44 -7.29 16.54 -8.79
N GLU A 45 -7.90 16.52 -7.61
CA GLU A 45 -7.64 17.51 -6.55
C GLU A 45 -6.16 17.50 -6.15
N VAL A 46 -5.66 18.68 -5.74
CA VAL A 46 -4.29 18.88 -5.27
C VAL A 46 -4.22 18.60 -3.76
N GLU A 47 -3.50 17.56 -3.36
CA GLU A 47 -3.08 17.32 -1.97
C GLU A 47 -1.86 18.22 -1.65
N VAL A 48 -1.94 19.00 -0.57
CA VAL A 48 -0.81 19.83 -0.09
C VAL A 48 0.11 18.97 0.79
N LEU A 49 1.35 18.76 0.36
CA LEU A 49 2.35 17.97 1.09
C LEU A 49 3.29 18.84 1.94
N ASP A 50 3.57 20.05 1.49
CA ASP A 50 4.40 21.07 2.14
C ASP A 50 4.01 22.47 1.61
N GLU A 51 4.55 23.57 2.17
CA GLU A 51 4.20 24.96 1.79
C GLU A 51 4.31 25.20 0.27
N LYS A 52 5.28 24.56 -0.38
CA LYS A 52 5.59 24.75 -1.81
C LYS A 52 5.50 23.46 -2.63
N VAL A 53 4.89 22.42 -2.07
CA VAL A 53 4.78 21.10 -2.73
C VAL A 53 3.34 20.60 -2.68
N GLY A 54 2.74 20.46 -3.86
CA GLY A 54 1.42 19.85 -4.06
C GLY A 54 1.51 18.59 -4.93
N LYS A 55 0.54 17.69 -4.79
CA LYS A 55 0.46 16.43 -5.53
C LYS A 55 -0.93 16.22 -6.09
N GLN A 56 -1.02 15.84 -7.36
CA GLN A 56 -2.26 15.37 -8.00
C GLN A 56 -2.11 13.89 -8.34
N ILE A 57 -3.04 13.06 -7.87
CA ILE A 57 -2.97 11.61 -8.08
C ILE A 57 -3.57 11.28 -9.44
N ILE A 58 -2.76 10.68 -10.31
CA ILE A 58 -3.18 10.22 -11.65
C ILE A 58 -3.74 8.79 -11.57
N LYS A 59 -3.10 7.94 -10.75
CA LYS A 59 -3.49 6.55 -10.53
C LYS A 59 -3.20 6.17 -9.09
N GLU A 60 -4.19 5.56 -8.43
CA GLU A 60 -4.05 5.11 -7.05
C GLU A 60 -3.07 3.94 -6.92
N GLY A 61 -2.28 4.00 -5.86
CA GLY A 61 -1.38 2.93 -5.43
C GLY A 61 -2.04 2.05 -4.38
N HIS A 62 -1.41 0.92 -4.07
CA HIS A 62 -1.84 0.02 -2.99
C HIS A 62 -0.78 0.00 -1.87
N GLY A 63 -1.18 -0.40 -0.68
CA GLY A 63 -0.31 -0.45 0.50
C GLY A 63 -0.22 0.88 1.26
N SER A 64 0.59 0.91 2.30
CA SER A 64 0.76 2.08 3.16
C SER A 64 1.82 3.05 2.64
N LYS A 65 1.70 4.33 3.03
CA LYS A 65 2.71 5.35 2.75
C LYS A 65 4.06 4.96 3.38
N PRO A 66 5.21 5.28 2.75
CA PRO A 66 6.52 4.91 3.26
C PRO A 66 6.83 5.58 4.61
N SER A 67 7.59 4.88 5.45
CA SER A 67 8.12 5.44 6.70
C SER A 67 9.36 6.32 6.45
N LYS A 68 9.76 7.11 7.45
CA LYS A 68 11.02 7.88 7.36
C LYS A 68 12.20 6.91 7.16
N TYR A 69 13.10 7.26 6.24
CA TYR A 69 14.29 6.48 5.87
C TYR A 69 14.03 5.16 5.10
N SER A 70 12.81 4.88 4.65
CA SER A 70 12.56 3.78 3.70
C SER A 70 13.30 4.02 2.38
N THR A 71 13.76 2.94 1.73
CA THR A 71 14.33 3.00 0.36
C THR A 71 13.21 2.93 -0.66
N CYS A 72 13.12 3.92 -1.54
CA CYS A 72 12.15 3.99 -2.64
C CYS A 72 12.86 3.78 -3.98
N PHE A 73 12.27 2.99 -4.89
CA PHE A 73 12.79 2.70 -6.22
C PHE A 73 11.90 3.29 -7.30
#